data_AF-A0A497YH18-F1
#
_entry.id   AF-A0A497YH18-F1
#
_cell.length_a   1.000
_cell.length_b   1.000
_cell.length_c   1.000
_cell.angle_alpha   90.00
_cell.angle_beta   90.00
_cell.angle_gamma   90.00
#
_symmetry.space_group_name_H-M   'P 1'
#
loop_
_entity.id
_entity.type
_entity.pdbx_description
1 polymer ?
#
loop_
_entity_poly.entity_id
_entity_poly.type
_entity_poly.pdbx_seq_one_letter_code
_entity_poly.pdbx_strand_id
1 'polypeptide(L)'
;MKRTLLTLIVLLPLLAFGQVKYLIFGVVDGNVPVKSVIDGNHDVNLDDETLVIVSSFIKYKYGDVFEVYYKNRKLYINPDFLKINKEDQKAFDTWDASELDSIKSKASYAADVIYRNDLKKAFAFLDNTKTKGLAVLNWSYYDESEYTSGTSAKIEVYNPAKKTIKYIWFSFVGYNAVGDVVSSKGQTIRTMKAVGPIKEKETGSYEFSYVWFSDLVQTAKLKAIKIQYMDGTFKLVPIPSSIILPKNLYNILNDEVDED
;
A
#
# COMPACT_ATOMS: atom_id res chain seq x y z
N MET A 1 -15.53 -7.27 -8.58
CA MET A 1 -16.11 -6.60 -9.77
C MET A 1 -15.69 -5.14 -10.00
N LYS A 2 -15.03 -4.43 -9.06
CA LYS A 2 -14.58 -3.03 -9.24
C LYS A 2 -13.16 -2.83 -9.80
N ARG A 3 -12.29 -3.86 -9.80
CA ARG A 3 -10.89 -3.74 -10.27
C ARG A 3 -10.69 -3.89 -11.79
N THR A 4 -11.64 -4.52 -12.49
CA THR A 4 -11.59 -4.74 -13.96
C THR A 4 -11.51 -3.43 -14.76
N LEU A 5 -12.00 -2.31 -14.19
CA LEU A 5 -11.97 -1.00 -14.83
C LEU A 5 -10.60 -0.31 -14.71
N LEU A 6 -9.82 -0.59 -13.66
CA LEU A 6 -8.52 0.06 -13.42
C LEU A 6 -7.42 -0.52 -14.32
N THR A 7 -7.49 -1.83 -14.60
CA THR A 7 -6.58 -2.53 -15.51
C THR A 7 -6.66 -1.96 -16.93
N LEU A 8 -7.86 -1.59 -17.38
CA LEU A 8 -8.08 -1.06 -18.73
C LEU A 8 -7.46 0.33 -18.95
N ILE A 9 -7.40 1.18 -17.91
CA ILE A 9 -6.95 2.58 -18.03
C ILE A 9 -5.43 2.69 -18.14
N VAL A 10 -4.66 1.78 -17.52
CA VAL A 10 -3.19 1.79 -17.60
C VAL A 10 -2.66 1.19 -18.91
N LEU A 11 -3.48 0.40 -19.62
CA LEU A 11 -3.13 -0.27 -20.87
C LEU A 11 -3.43 0.56 -22.14
N LEU A 12 -4.16 1.67 -22.05
CA LEU A 12 -4.51 2.51 -23.19
C LEU A 12 -3.30 3.03 -24.01
N PRO A 13 -2.17 3.42 -23.40
CA PRO A 13 -0.96 3.76 -24.16
C PRO A 13 -0.29 2.56 -24.83
N LEU A 14 -0.42 1.35 -24.26
CA LEU A 14 0.15 0.10 -24.79
C LEU A 14 -0.70 -0.47 -25.95
N LEU A 15 -2.02 -0.27 -25.91
CA LEU A 15 -2.96 -0.69 -26.94
C LEU A 15 -2.89 0.20 -28.20
N ALA A 16 -2.53 1.47 -28.05
CA ALA A 16 -2.48 2.46 -29.15
C ALA A 16 -1.40 2.17 -30.22
N PHE A 17 -0.42 1.32 -29.92
CA PHE A 17 0.67 0.97 -30.85
C PHE A 17 0.50 -0.37 -31.58
N GLY A 18 -0.64 -1.06 -31.42
CA GLY A 18 -0.94 -2.27 -32.21
C GLY A 18 0.04 -3.45 -32.03
N GLN A 19 0.92 -3.41 -31.01
CA GLN A 19 1.98 -4.40 -30.80
C GLN A 19 1.82 -5.31 -29.58
N VAL A 20 0.76 -5.15 -28.77
CA VAL A 20 0.57 -5.95 -27.55
C VAL A 20 -0.51 -7.01 -27.75
N LYS A 21 -0.12 -8.11 -28.39
CA LYS A 21 -0.73 -9.41 -28.15
C LYS A 21 -0.19 -9.93 -26.80
N TYR A 22 -1.08 -10.13 -25.83
CA TYR A 22 -0.91 -10.86 -24.57
C TYR A 22 -0.01 -10.22 -23.49
N LEU A 23 -0.60 -9.38 -22.63
CA LEU A 23 -0.12 -9.20 -21.26
C LEU A 23 -1.01 -10.07 -20.36
N ILE A 24 -0.40 -11.04 -19.67
CA ILE A 24 -1.11 -11.90 -18.73
C ILE A 24 -0.96 -11.31 -17.33
N PHE A 25 -2.07 -11.21 -16.61
CA PHE A 25 -2.07 -10.74 -15.23
C PHE A 25 -2.38 -11.91 -14.29
N GLY A 26 -1.63 -11.97 -13.20
CA GLY A 26 -1.86 -12.89 -12.10
C GLY A 26 -2.19 -12.12 -10.83
N VAL A 27 -2.97 -12.75 -9.96
CA VAL A 27 -3.26 -12.23 -8.62
C VAL A 27 -2.69 -13.22 -7.61
N VAL A 28 -1.83 -12.73 -6.72
CA VAL A 28 -1.26 -13.53 -5.63
C VAL A 28 -2.38 -13.97 -4.69
N ASP A 29 -2.35 -15.23 -4.30
CA ASP A 29 -3.28 -15.84 -3.34
C ASP A 29 -2.56 -16.17 -2.04
N GLY A 30 -2.85 -15.40 -0.99
CA GLY A 30 -2.16 -15.45 0.29
C GLY A 30 -0.88 -14.60 0.34
N ASN A 31 -0.21 -14.60 1.49
CA ASN A 31 1.07 -13.90 1.65
C ASN A 31 2.22 -14.82 1.25
N VAL A 32 3.01 -14.40 0.26
CA VAL A 32 4.04 -15.24 -0.33
C VAL A 32 5.41 -14.58 -0.15
N PRO A 33 6.35 -15.22 0.57
CA PRO A 33 7.76 -14.85 0.48
C PRO A 33 8.28 -15.36 -0.88
N VAL A 34 8.62 -14.43 -1.77
CA VAL A 34 9.06 -14.76 -3.13
C VAL A 34 10.54 -14.43 -3.31
N LYS A 35 11.30 -15.40 -3.84
CA LYS A 35 12.71 -15.18 -4.17
C LYS A 35 12.86 -14.49 -5.52
N SER A 36 13.74 -13.48 -5.58
CA SER A 36 14.22 -12.90 -6.84
C SER A 36 15.48 -13.64 -7.32
N VAL A 37 15.50 -14.10 -8.58
CA VAL A 37 16.68 -14.78 -9.14
C VAL A 37 17.77 -13.79 -9.56
N ILE A 38 17.47 -12.49 -9.61
CA ILE A 38 18.43 -11.48 -10.09
C ILE A 38 19.43 -11.08 -8.99
N ASP A 39 19.05 -11.09 -7.70
CA ASP A 39 19.98 -10.62 -6.64
C ASP A 39 20.33 -11.66 -5.56
N GLY A 40 19.71 -12.85 -5.56
CA GLY A 40 20.09 -13.94 -4.64
C GLY A 40 19.93 -13.67 -3.13
N ASN A 41 19.62 -12.43 -2.73
CA ASN A 41 19.70 -11.97 -1.34
C ASN A 41 18.43 -11.27 -0.81
N HIS A 42 17.38 -11.11 -1.62
CA HIS A 42 16.17 -10.40 -1.16
C HIS A 42 14.91 -11.23 -1.37
N ASP A 43 14.32 -11.62 -0.23
CA ASP A 43 12.96 -12.17 -0.16
C ASP A 43 11.98 -11.00 -0.34
N VAL A 44 11.21 -11.01 -1.42
CA VAL A 44 10.12 -10.04 -1.65
C VAL A 44 8.85 -10.66 -1.09
N ASN A 45 8.28 -10.05 -0.04
CA ASN A 45 6.96 -10.43 0.44
C ASN A 45 5.87 -9.81 -0.45
N LEU A 46 5.09 -10.67 -1.11
CA LEU A 46 3.89 -10.25 -1.83
C LEU A 46 2.68 -10.47 -0.94
N ASP A 47 1.94 -9.39 -0.69
CA ASP A 47 0.66 -9.42 0.03
C ASP A 47 -0.39 -10.19 -0.79
N ASP A 48 -1.38 -10.77 -0.09
CA ASP A 48 -2.58 -11.30 -0.73
C ASP A 48 -3.25 -10.27 -1.66
N GLU A 49 -3.81 -10.75 -2.75
CA GLU A 49 -4.36 -9.98 -3.87
C GLU A 49 -3.37 -9.09 -4.65
N THR A 50 -2.05 -9.22 -4.45
CA THR A 50 -1.06 -8.47 -5.23
C THR A 50 -1.19 -8.79 -6.72
N LEU A 51 -1.32 -7.75 -7.55
CA LEU A 51 -1.34 -7.88 -9.01
C LEU A 51 0.08 -7.98 -9.56
N VAL A 52 0.35 -9.02 -10.33
CA VAL A 52 1.63 -9.24 -11.02
C VAL A 52 1.41 -9.45 -12.52
N ILE A 53 2.45 -9.19 -13.32
CA ILE A 53 2.42 -9.48 -14.75
C ILE A 53 3.14 -10.80 -14.99
N VAL A 54 2.44 -11.80 -15.50
CA VAL A 54 2.99 -13.13 -15.77
C VAL A 54 3.58 -13.14 -17.17
N SER A 55 4.82 -13.63 -17.27
CA SER A 55 5.57 -13.63 -18.52
C SER A 55 5.86 -15.03 -19.06
N SER A 56 5.97 -16.04 -18.18
CA SER A 56 6.17 -17.42 -18.60
C SER A 56 5.83 -18.41 -17.50
N PHE A 57 5.59 -19.66 -17.89
CA PHE A 57 5.50 -20.81 -17.02
C PHE A 57 6.70 -21.72 -17.26
N ILE A 58 7.49 -22.00 -16.23
CA ILE A 58 8.76 -22.71 -16.33
C ILE A 58 8.66 -24.01 -15.55
N LYS A 59 8.93 -25.12 -16.24
CA LYS A 59 8.99 -26.45 -15.64
C LYS A 59 10.40 -26.72 -15.13
N TYR A 60 10.59 -26.78 -13.81
CA TYR A 60 11.88 -27.16 -13.20
C TYR A 60 11.82 -28.57 -12.61
N LYS A 61 12.99 -29.20 -12.50
CA LYS A 61 13.17 -30.52 -11.88
C LYS A 61 12.61 -30.61 -10.44
N TYR A 62 12.54 -29.49 -9.73
CA TYR A 62 12.13 -29.40 -8.32
C TYR A 62 10.77 -28.73 -8.12
N GLY A 63 10.02 -28.46 -9.20
CA GLY A 63 8.69 -27.86 -9.13
C GLY A 63 8.49 -26.78 -10.20
N ASP A 64 7.29 -26.69 -10.73
CA ASP A 64 6.95 -25.68 -11.74
C ASP A 64 6.79 -24.30 -11.10
N VAL A 65 7.12 -23.24 -11.83
CA VAL A 65 7.01 -21.84 -11.36
C VAL A 65 6.53 -20.91 -12.46
N PHE A 66 5.87 -19.83 -12.08
CA PHE A 66 5.60 -18.70 -12.95
C PHE A 66 6.71 -17.65 -12.84
N GLU A 67 7.26 -17.21 -13.96
CA GLU A 67 8.08 -16.00 -14.03
C GLU A 67 7.16 -14.79 -14.12
N VAL A 68 7.23 -13.92 -13.12
CA VAL A 68 6.39 -12.72 -13.04
C VAL A 68 7.22 -11.45 -12.89
N TYR A 69 6.65 -10.34 -13.31
CA TYR A 69 7.18 -9.00 -13.08
C TYR A 69 6.26 -8.27 -12.11
N TYR A 70 6.87 -7.76 -11.05
CA TYR A 70 6.22 -6.92 -10.06
C TYR A 70 7.11 -5.71 -9.81
N LYS A 71 6.52 -4.52 -9.95
CA LYS A 71 7.26 -3.26 -9.94
C LYS A 71 8.36 -3.25 -11.00
N ASN A 72 9.62 -3.03 -10.62
CA ASN A 72 10.78 -3.11 -11.51
C ASN A 72 11.57 -4.43 -11.35
N ARG A 73 10.99 -5.45 -10.70
CA ARG A 73 11.68 -6.71 -10.36
C ARG A 73 11.06 -7.91 -11.08
N LYS A 74 11.92 -8.90 -11.35
CA LYS A 74 11.53 -10.23 -11.85
C LYS A 74 11.52 -11.23 -10.69
N LEU A 75 10.43 -11.96 -10.55
CA LEU A 75 10.16 -12.88 -9.44
C LEU A 75 9.66 -14.25 -9.95
N TYR A 76 9.70 -15.27 -9.08
CA TYR A 76 9.26 -16.62 -9.41
C TYR A 76 8.26 -17.13 -8.37
N ILE A 77 7.01 -17.35 -8.78
CA ILE A 77 5.92 -17.73 -7.87
C ILE A 77 5.50 -19.17 -8.15
N ASN A 78 5.34 -19.97 -7.08
CA ASN A 78 4.77 -21.30 -7.19
C ASN A 78 3.29 -21.19 -7.63
N PRO A 79 2.82 -22.00 -8.61
CA PRO A 79 1.45 -21.98 -9.11
C PRO A 79 0.34 -22.02 -8.06
N ASP A 80 0.59 -22.66 -6.92
CA ASP A 80 -0.38 -22.75 -5.82
C ASP A 80 -0.73 -21.38 -5.22
N PHE A 81 0.15 -20.39 -5.39
CA PHE A 81 -0.04 -19.03 -4.87
C PHE A 81 -0.40 -18.00 -5.94
N LEU A 82 -0.72 -18.42 -7.17
CA LEU A 82 -0.98 -17.48 -8.25
C LEU A 82 -2.26 -17.83 -9.02
N LYS A 83 -3.27 -16.96 -8.89
CA LYS A 83 -4.52 -17.04 -9.65
C LYS A 83 -4.35 -16.37 -11.01
N ILE A 84 -4.44 -17.15 -12.07
CA ILE A 84 -4.40 -16.69 -13.48
C ILE A 84 -5.67 -17.18 -14.18
N ASN A 85 -6.13 -16.46 -15.21
CA ASN A 85 -7.20 -16.94 -16.08
C ASN A 85 -6.78 -18.24 -16.79
N LYS A 86 -7.68 -19.23 -16.85
CA LYS A 86 -7.44 -20.53 -17.52
C LYS A 86 -7.14 -20.38 -19.02
N GLU A 87 -7.69 -19.36 -19.68
CA GLU A 87 -7.40 -19.10 -21.09
C GLU A 87 -5.96 -18.60 -21.28
N ASP A 88 -5.52 -17.69 -20.40
CA ASP A 88 -4.16 -17.18 -20.38
C ASP A 88 -3.15 -18.30 -20.07
N GLN A 89 -3.52 -19.24 -19.19
CA GLN A 89 -2.66 -20.39 -18.87
C GLN A 89 -2.38 -21.29 -20.08
N LYS A 90 -3.35 -21.44 -20.98
CA LYS A 90 -3.16 -22.23 -22.22
C LYS A 90 -2.23 -21.53 -23.21
N ALA A 91 -2.10 -20.21 -23.14
CA ALA A 91 -1.25 -19.46 -24.06
C ALA A 91 0.23 -19.82 -23.88
N PHE A 92 0.66 -20.18 -22.66
CA PHE A 92 2.06 -20.55 -22.38
C PHE A 92 2.55 -21.75 -23.20
N ASP A 93 1.66 -22.70 -23.52
CA ASP A 93 2.03 -23.90 -24.29
C ASP A 93 2.14 -23.62 -25.81
N THR A 94 1.73 -22.43 -26.25
CA THR A 94 1.65 -22.07 -27.68
C THR A 94 2.81 -21.21 -28.17
N TRP A 95 3.60 -20.64 -27.25
CA TRP A 95 4.61 -19.65 -27.59
C TRP A 95 5.93 -20.28 -28.01
N ASP A 96 6.52 -19.77 -29.09
CA ASP A 96 7.90 -20.08 -29.45
C ASP A 96 8.92 -19.23 -28.66
N ALA A 97 10.21 -19.52 -28.84
CA ALA A 97 11.29 -18.83 -28.11
C ALA A 97 11.34 -17.31 -28.40
N SER A 98 11.07 -16.89 -29.64
CA SER A 98 11.09 -15.48 -30.01
C SER A 98 9.88 -14.74 -29.45
N GLU A 99 8.71 -15.39 -29.42
CA GLU A 99 7.51 -14.85 -28.81
C GLU A 99 7.70 -14.66 -27.30
N LEU A 100 8.31 -15.65 -26.65
CA LEU A 100 8.61 -15.63 -25.21
C LEU A 100 9.51 -14.45 -24.83
N ASP A 101 10.59 -14.21 -25.57
CA ASP A 101 11.51 -13.09 -25.31
C ASP A 101 10.83 -11.72 -25.48
N SER A 102 9.97 -11.61 -26.50
CA SER A 102 9.13 -10.42 -26.71
C SER A 102 8.14 -10.21 -25.55
N ILE A 103 7.48 -11.28 -25.07
CA ILE A 103 6.52 -11.22 -23.97
C ILE A 103 7.21 -10.83 -22.66
N LYS A 104 8.37 -11.41 -22.36
CA LYS A 104 9.18 -11.03 -21.19
C LYS A 104 9.57 -9.56 -21.20
N SER A 105 10.04 -9.07 -22.35
CA SER A 105 10.39 -7.66 -22.53
C SER A 105 9.19 -6.73 -22.32
N LYS A 106 8.02 -7.09 -22.86
CA LYS A 106 6.77 -6.33 -22.68
C LYS A 106 6.27 -6.38 -21.24
N ALA A 107 6.34 -7.53 -20.58
CA ALA A 107 5.92 -7.70 -19.20
C ALA A 107 6.79 -6.85 -18.25
N SER A 108 8.10 -6.87 -18.43
CA SER A 108 9.04 -6.02 -17.70
C SER A 108 8.76 -4.54 -17.91
N TYR A 109 8.60 -4.11 -19.17
CA TYR A 109 8.29 -2.72 -19.49
C TYR A 109 6.95 -2.26 -18.90
N ALA A 110 5.90 -3.08 -19.02
CA ALA A 110 4.59 -2.78 -18.47
C ALA A 110 4.63 -2.65 -16.93
N ALA A 111 5.38 -3.52 -16.25
CA ALA A 111 5.54 -3.46 -14.80
C ALA A 111 6.27 -2.17 -14.37
N ASP A 112 7.33 -1.77 -15.08
CA ASP A 112 8.03 -0.50 -14.85
C ASP A 112 7.12 0.72 -15.09
N VAL A 113 6.33 0.72 -16.16
CA VAL A 113 5.37 1.79 -16.45
C VAL A 113 4.31 1.92 -15.35
N ILE A 114 3.75 0.79 -14.89
CA ILE A 114 2.79 0.78 -13.78
C ILE A 114 3.43 1.34 -12.51
N TYR A 115 4.63 0.85 -12.17
CA TYR A 115 5.36 1.29 -10.98
C TYR A 115 5.65 2.79 -11.00
N ARG A 116 6.19 3.32 -12.10
CA ARG A 116 6.45 4.76 -12.26
C ARG A 116 5.17 5.58 -12.18
N ASN A 117 4.07 5.07 -12.73
CA ASN A 117 2.77 5.75 -12.64
C ASN A 117 2.28 5.81 -11.18
N ASP A 118 2.44 4.74 -10.41
CA ASP A 118 2.03 4.73 -9.00
C ASP A 118 2.96 5.59 -8.13
N LEU A 119 4.27 5.62 -8.40
CA LEU A 119 5.20 6.58 -7.80
C LEU A 119 4.75 8.02 -8.07
N LYS A 120 4.42 8.35 -9.33
CA LYS A 120 3.90 9.68 -9.69
C LYS A 120 2.63 10.03 -8.93
N LYS A 121 1.70 9.07 -8.76
CA LYS A 121 0.47 9.28 -7.96
C LYS A 121 0.79 9.51 -6.49
N ALA A 122 1.74 8.77 -5.92
CA ALA A 122 2.17 8.94 -4.53
C ALA A 122 2.77 10.33 -4.31
N PHE A 123 3.69 10.77 -5.17
CA PHE A 123 4.25 12.13 -5.09
C PHE A 123 3.20 13.21 -5.31
N ALA A 124 2.30 13.04 -6.28
CA ALA A 124 1.21 13.98 -6.52
C ALA A 124 0.29 14.09 -5.29
N PHE A 125 0.03 12.98 -4.59
CA PHE A 125 -0.70 12.98 -3.34
C PHE A 125 0.02 13.83 -2.28
N LEU A 126 1.31 13.56 -2.02
CA LEU A 126 2.10 14.32 -1.04
C LEU A 126 2.13 15.83 -1.38
N ASP A 127 2.30 16.17 -2.66
CA ASP A 127 2.26 17.55 -3.12
C ASP A 127 0.90 18.23 -2.87
N ASN A 128 -0.20 17.53 -3.15
CA ASN A 128 -1.55 18.03 -2.89
C ASN A 128 -1.82 18.28 -1.39
N THR A 129 -1.16 17.54 -0.51
CA THR A 129 -1.27 17.74 0.95
C THR A 129 -0.48 18.93 1.49
N LYS A 130 0.41 19.58 0.72
CA LYS A 130 1.12 20.82 1.13
C LYS A 130 0.15 21.89 1.64
N THR A 131 -0.94 22.10 0.90
CA THR A 131 -2.00 23.06 1.26
C THR A 131 -2.86 22.59 2.42
N LYS A 132 -2.77 21.33 2.84
CA LYS A 132 -3.44 20.76 4.02
C LYS A 132 -2.54 20.69 5.25
N GLY A 133 -1.22 20.77 5.04
CA GLY A 133 -0.22 20.95 6.09
C GLY A 133 0.28 19.66 6.75
N LEU A 134 -0.23 18.51 6.34
CA LEU A 134 0.13 17.18 6.83
C LEU A 134 -0.34 16.14 5.81
N ALA A 135 0.44 15.07 5.63
CA ALA A 135 -0.04 13.81 5.08
C ALA A 135 0.01 12.75 6.18
N VAL A 136 -1.00 11.89 6.25
CA VAL A 136 -0.96 10.65 7.05
C VAL A 136 -0.50 9.56 6.09
N LEU A 137 0.71 9.06 6.31
CA LEU A 137 1.32 8.03 5.44
C LEU A 137 0.67 6.67 5.71
N ASN A 138 0.51 6.33 6.98
CA ASN A 138 -0.13 5.11 7.42
C ASN A 138 -0.77 5.32 8.79
N TRP A 139 -1.83 4.58 9.09
CA TRP A 139 -2.36 4.51 10.45
C TRP A 139 -3.15 3.22 10.65
N SER A 140 -3.15 2.73 11.87
CA SER A 140 -3.88 1.52 12.26
C SER A 140 -4.33 1.61 13.72
N TYR A 141 -5.22 0.70 14.09
CA TYR A 141 -5.55 0.38 15.47
C TYR A 141 -5.27 -1.10 15.70
N TYR A 142 -4.98 -1.49 16.93
CA TYR A 142 -4.65 -2.85 17.33
C TYR A 142 -5.02 -3.07 18.80
N ASP A 143 -5.31 -4.31 19.17
CA ASP A 143 -5.54 -4.68 20.55
C ASP A 143 -4.19 -4.80 21.28
N GLU A 144 -4.12 -4.32 22.53
CA GLU A 144 -2.88 -4.29 23.32
C GLU A 144 -2.38 -5.70 23.67
N SER A 145 -3.28 -6.56 24.17
CA SER A 145 -2.98 -7.98 24.39
C SER A 145 -4.24 -8.76 24.74
N GLU A 146 -4.15 -10.10 24.72
CA GLU A 146 -5.19 -10.98 25.27
C GLU A 146 -5.39 -10.83 26.79
N TYR A 147 -4.42 -10.22 27.49
CA TYR A 147 -4.41 -10.09 28.95
C TYR A 147 -4.88 -8.72 29.45
N THR A 148 -5.07 -7.76 28.55
CA THR A 148 -5.42 -6.38 28.89
C THR A 148 -6.53 -5.89 27.99
N SER A 149 -7.63 -5.40 28.57
CA SER A 149 -8.68 -4.79 27.77
C SER A 149 -8.31 -3.36 27.35
N GLY A 150 -7.89 -3.22 26.09
CA GLY A 150 -7.42 -1.97 25.52
C GLY A 150 -7.16 -2.07 24.02
N THR A 151 -7.66 -1.08 23.29
CA THR A 151 -7.35 -0.88 21.87
C THR A 151 -6.52 0.40 21.71
N SER A 152 -5.43 0.28 20.97
CA SER A 152 -4.40 1.28 20.74
C SER A 152 -4.34 1.72 19.29
N ALA A 153 -3.57 2.77 19.00
CA ALA A 153 -3.44 3.28 17.65
C ALA A 153 -2.00 3.67 17.32
N LYS A 154 -1.58 3.37 16.08
CA LYS A 154 -0.30 3.80 15.51
C LYS A 154 -0.56 4.72 14.32
N ILE A 155 0.22 5.79 14.19
CA ILE A 155 0.09 6.73 13.07
C ILE A 155 1.46 7.21 12.62
N GLU A 156 1.66 7.21 11.31
CA GLU A 156 2.82 7.76 10.64
C GLU A 156 2.37 8.94 9.78
N VAL A 157 3.12 10.03 9.86
CA VAL A 157 2.81 11.27 9.17
C VAL A 157 4.04 11.84 8.47
N TYR A 158 3.77 12.68 7.47
CA TYR A 158 4.76 13.46 6.75
C TYR A 158 4.38 14.94 6.80
N ASN A 159 5.37 15.82 6.97
CA ASN A 159 5.16 17.26 6.91
C ASN A 159 5.50 17.81 5.50
N PRO A 160 4.50 17.99 4.62
CA PRO A 160 4.71 18.58 3.30
C PRO A 160 4.88 20.11 3.36
N ALA A 161 4.60 20.76 4.49
CA ALA A 161 4.61 22.22 4.61
C ALA A 161 5.97 22.75 5.06
N LYS A 162 6.27 23.99 4.67
CA LYS A 162 7.49 24.71 5.08
C LYS A 162 7.57 24.98 6.59
N LYS A 163 6.42 25.00 7.27
CA LYS A 163 6.34 25.31 8.71
C LYS A 163 6.61 24.06 9.53
N THR A 164 7.52 24.15 10.50
CA THR A 164 7.76 23.08 11.48
C THR A 164 6.53 22.87 12.36
N ILE A 165 6.09 21.62 12.45
CA ILE A 165 4.95 21.21 13.29
C ILE A 165 5.43 21.05 14.73
N LYS A 166 4.70 21.68 15.67
CA LYS A 166 4.93 21.57 17.12
C LYS A 166 4.11 20.44 17.74
N TYR A 167 2.80 20.41 17.46
CA TYR A 167 1.88 19.41 17.97
C TYR A 167 0.86 19.01 16.91
N ILE A 168 0.40 17.76 16.99
CA ILE A 168 -0.75 17.27 16.23
C ILE A 168 -1.73 16.64 17.20
N TRP A 169 -3.02 16.93 17.06
CA TRP A 169 -4.09 16.24 17.77
C TRP A 169 -4.88 15.39 16.78
N PHE A 170 -4.96 14.10 17.06
CA PHE A 170 -5.74 13.14 16.29
C PHE A 170 -7.00 12.79 17.07
N SER A 171 -8.17 13.03 16.49
CA SER A 171 -9.45 12.66 17.09
C SER A 171 -9.98 11.38 16.45
N PHE A 172 -10.15 10.34 17.24
CA PHE A 172 -10.59 9.02 16.82
C PHE A 172 -12.01 8.71 17.29
N VAL A 173 -12.71 7.86 16.53
CA VAL A 173 -13.98 7.22 16.92
C VAL A 173 -13.85 5.72 16.66
N GLY A 174 -14.18 4.91 17.67
CA GLY A 174 -14.18 3.46 17.60
C GLY A 174 -15.60 2.94 17.44
N TYR A 175 -15.75 1.82 16.74
CA TYR A 175 -17.02 1.15 16.47
C TYR A 175 -16.91 -0.34 16.78
N ASN A 176 -17.99 -0.95 17.28
CA ASN A 176 -18.07 -2.38 17.54
C ASN A 176 -18.42 -3.19 16.29
N ALA A 177 -18.52 -4.52 16.46
CA ALA A 177 -18.82 -5.46 15.37
C ALA A 177 -20.15 -5.18 14.65
N VAL A 178 -21.12 -4.57 15.34
CA VAL A 178 -22.44 -4.23 14.77
C VAL A 178 -22.52 -2.77 14.29
N GLY A 179 -21.43 -2.01 14.39
CA GLY A 179 -21.31 -0.65 13.87
C GLY A 179 -21.70 0.46 14.86
N ASP A 180 -21.95 0.14 16.13
CA ASP A 180 -22.23 1.15 17.17
C ASP A 180 -20.95 1.80 17.67
N VAL A 181 -21.06 3.07 18.07
CA VAL A 181 -19.91 3.83 18.61
C VAL A 181 -19.55 3.32 20.00
N VAL A 182 -18.27 3.01 20.20
CA VAL A 182 -17.73 2.59 21.49
C VAL A 182 -17.40 3.83 22.34
N SER A 183 -18.02 3.92 23.52
CA SER A 183 -17.70 4.94 24.51
C SER A 183 -16.61 4.44 25.46
N SER A 184 -15.58 5.25 25.70
CA SER A 184 -14.58 4.98 26.72
C SER A 184 -14.53 6.15 27.70
N LYS A 185 -14.78 5.86 28.99
CA LYS A 185 -14.88 6.87 30.06
C LYS A 185 -15.91 7.98 29.75
N GLY A 186 -17.05 7.60 29.18
CA GLY A 186 -18.13 8.54 28.80
C GLY A 186 -17.85 9.38 27.54
N GLN A 187 -16.72 9.15 26.86
CA GLN A 187 -16.35 9.87 25.65
C GLN A 187 -16.38 8.95 24.43
N THR A 188 -17.08 9.37 23.39
CA THR A 188 -17.16 8.68 22.10
C THR A 188 -16.06 9.10 21.13
N ILE A 189 -15.49 10.30 21.34
CA ILE A 189 -14.34 10.82 20.59
C ILE A 189 -13.12 10.83 21.51
N ARG A 190 -12.05 10.18 21.08
CA ARG A 190 -10.77 10.13 21.81
C ARG A 190 -9.77 11.03 21.09
N THR A 191 -9.17 11.99 21.78
CA THR A 191 -8.19 12.90 21.17
C THR A 191 -6.81 12.67 21.75
N MET A 192 -5.87 12.25 20.90
CA MET A 192 -4.48 11.97 21.28
C MET A 192 -3.55 13.05 20.72
N LYS A 193 -2.54 13.43 21.49
CA LYS A 193 -1.59 14.50 21.13
C LYS A 193 -0.23 13.90 20.78
N ALA A 194 0.19 14.09 19.53
CA ALA A 194 1.55 13.87 19.08
C ALA A 194 2.40 15.14 19.29
N VAL A 195 3.67 14.92 19.62
CA VAL A 195 4.65 15.98 19.88
C VAL A 195 5.73 15.96 18.81
N GLY A 196 5.97 17.12 18.21
CA GLY A 196 7.08 17.34 17.27
C GLY A 196 8.40 17.66 18.00
N PRO A 197 9.35 18.33 17.33
CA PRO A 197 9.20 19.00 16.04
C PRO A 197 9.16 18.02 14.85
N ILE A 198 8.34 18.32 13.85
CA ILE A 198 8.44 17.69 12.51
C ILE A 198 8.74 18.82 11.51
N LYS A 199 9.98 18.88 11.01
CA LYS A 199 10.39 19.94 10.06
C LYS A 199 9.84 19.67 8.67
N GLU A 200 10.03 20.64 7.77
CA GLU A 200 9.67 20.46 6.36
C GLU A 200 10.31 19.19 5.80
N LYS A 201 9.50 18.37 5.13
CA LYS A 201 9.87 17.09 4.51
C LYS A 201 10.33 15.99 5.48
N GLU A 202 10.15 16.15 6.78
CA GLU A 202 10.38 15.08 7.75
C GLU A 202 9.11 14.26 7.99
N THR A 203 9.30 13.02 8.43
CA THR A 203 8.25 12.12 8.91
C THR A 203 8.20 12.09 10.43
N GLY A 204 7.08 11.64 10.98
CA GLY A 204 6.91 11.38 12.41
C GLY A 204 6.04 10.16 12.63
N SER A 205 6.44 9.31 13.59
CA SER A 205 5.73 8.08 13.95
C SER A 205 5.31 8.14 15.40
N TYR A 206 4.04 7.82 15.66
CA TYR A 206 3.44 7.93 16.98
C TYR A 206 2.64 6.68 17.30
N GLU A 207 2.78 6.24 18.55
CA GLU A 207 2.01 5.15 19.12
C GLU A 207 1.25 5.68 20.33
N PHE A 208 -0.05 5.35 20.38
CA PHE A 208 -0.96 5.77 21.43
C PHE A 208 -1.54 4.53 22.08
N SER A 209 -1.01 4.19 23.24
CA SER A 209 -1.53 3.07 24.03
C SER A 209 -2.87 3.41 24.67
N TYR A 210 -3.78 2.44 24.73
CA TYR A 210 -5.08 2.53 25.39
C TYR A 210 -5.91 3.75 24.95
N VAL A 211 -6.03 3.97 23.63
CA VAL A 211 -6.92 5.00 23.08
C VAL A 211 -8.36 4.74 23.55
N TRP A 212 -8.77 3.47 23.52
CA TRP A 212 -9.96 2.96 24.16
C TRP A 212 -9.56 1.92 25.22
N PHE A 213 -10.08 2.07 26.43
CA PHE A 213 -9.97 1.06 27.49
C PHE A 213 -11.05 -0.04 27.31
N SER A 214 -11.11 -0.63 26.10
CA SER A 214 -12.12 -1.64 25.74
C SER A 214 -11.75 -2.33 24.42
N ASP A 215 -11.91 -3.65 24.38
CA ASP A 215 -11.70 -4.50 23.19
C ASP A 215 -12.95 -4.56 22.30
N LEU A 216 -13.99 -3.80 22.64
CA LEU A 216 -15.19 -3.71 21.83
C LEU A 216 -14.93 -2.97 20.51
N VAL A 217 -13.79 -2.31 20.34
CA VAL A 217 -13.45 -1.59 19.11
C VAL A 217 -13.01 -2.57 18.03
N GLN A 218 -13.89 -2.80 17.07
CA GLN A 218 -13.65 -3.68 15.93
C GLN A 218 -13.27 -2.89 14.67
N THR A 219 -13.67 -1.61 14.58
CA THR A 219 -13.19 -0.67 13.57
C THR A 219 -12.99 0.72 14.15
N ALA A 220 -12.06 1.50 13.58
CA ALA A 220 -11.82 2.88 13.99
C ALA A 220 -11.83 3.85 12.81
N LYS A 221 -12.08 5.13 13.08
CA LYS A 221 -11.97 6.23 12.10
C LYS A 221 -11.30 7.46 12.72
N LEU A 222 -10.43 8.10 11.95
CA LEU A 222 -9.97 9.47 12.20
C LEU A 222 -11.10 10.45 11.84
N LYS A 223 -11.55 11.23 12.83
CA LYS A 223 -12.63 12.21 12.69
C LYS A 223 -12.12 13.60 12.35
N ALA A 224 -11.02 14.02 12.96
CA ALA A 224 -10.39 15.31 12.71
C ALA A 224 -8.92 15.27 13.09
N ILE A 225 -8.13 16.15 12.46
CA ILE A 225 -6.72 16.39 12.82
C ILE A 225 -6.52 17.89 13.01
N LYS A 226 -5.95 18.28 14.15
CA LYS A 226 -5.55 19.66 14.41
C LYS A 226 -4.02 19.72 14.47
N ILE A 227 -3.43 20.70 13.79
CA ILE A 227 -1.99 20.91 13.73
C ILE A 227 -1.69 22.25 14.38
N GLN A 228 -0.67 22.32 15.23
CA GLN A 228 -0.06 23.57 15.69
C GLN A 228 1.36 23.64 15.16
N TYR A 229 1.71 24.77 14.56
CA TYR A 229 3.07 25.07 14.11
C TYR A 229 3.88 25.77 15.20
N MET A 230 5.21 25.75 15.05
CA MET A 230 6.13 26.40 15.99
C MET A 230 5.92 27.91 16.11
N ASP A 231 5.39 28.56 15.07
CA ASP A 231 5.01 29.99 15.06
C ASP A 231 3.69 30.30 15.79
N GLY A 232 3.07 29.29 16.41
CA GLY A 232 1.81 29.43 17.14
C GLY A 232 0.55 29.35 16.25
N THR A 233 0.69 29.31 14.92
CA THR A 233 -0.46 29.18 14.01
C THR A 233 -1.04 27.76 14.03
N PHE A 234 -2.32 27.64 13.65
CA PHE A 234 -3.05 26.39 13.68
C PHE A 234 -3.64 26.03 12.31
N LYS A 235 -3.88 24.74 12.12
CA LYS A 235 -4.61 24.22 10.97
C LYS A 235 -5.53 23.09 11.38
N LEU A 236 -6.75 23.09 10.87
CA LEU A 236 -7.73 22.04 11.10
C LEU A 236 -7.98 21.27 9.81
N VAL A 237 -7.93 19.95 9.89
CA VAL A 237 -8.31 19.01 8.84
C VAL A 237 -9.56 18.27 9.29
N PRO A 238 -10.76 18.71 8.90
CA PRO A 238 -12.03 18.13 9.35
C PRO A 238 -12.39 16.83 8.61
N ILE A 239 -11.70 16.53 7.49
CA ILE A 239 -11.90 15.33 6.69
C ILE A 239 -10.54 14.62 6.53
N PRO A 240 -10.11 13.83 7.53
CA PRO A 240 -8.79 13.18 7.50
C PRO A 240 -8.57 12.27 6.30
N SER A 241 -9.62 11.65 5.75
CA SER A 241 -9.53 10.81 4.55
C SER A 241 -8.97 11.54 3.32
N SER A 242 -9.03 12.88 3.28
CA SER A 242 -8.43 13.67 2.20
C SER A 242 -6.91 13.79 2.27
N ILE A 243 -6.30 13.38 3.39
CA ILE A 243 -4.85 13.44 3.63
C ILE A 243 -4.26 12.10 4.06
N ILE A 244 -5.04 11.01 4.06
CA ILE A 244 -4.54 9.64 4.28
C ILE A 244 -4.09 9.06 2.96
N LEU A 245 -2.82 8.69 2.86
CA LEU A 245 -2.25 8.06 1.68
C LEU A 245 -2.91 6.68 1.50
N PRO A 246 -3.44 6.36 0.30
CA PRO A 246 -3.96 5.03 0.03
C PRO A 246 -2.90 3.95 0.27
N LYS A 247 -3.27 2.84 0.92
CA LYS A 247 -2.35 1.74 1.29
C LYS A 247 -1.50 1.26 0.10
N ASN A 248 -2.11 1.13 -1.08
CA ASN A 248 -1.39 0.71 -2.27
C ASN A 248 -0.28 1.68 -2.67
N LEU A 249 -0.44 2.99 -2.45
CA LEU A 249 0.61 4.00 -2.72
C LEU A 249 1.63 4.08 -1.58
N TYR A 250 1.21 3.85 -0.32
CA TYR A 250 2.14 3.72 0.80
C TYR A 250 3.13 2.57 0.58
N ASN A 251 2.64 1.40 0.13
CA ASN A 251 3.48 0.24 -0.22
C ASN A 251 4.41 0.50 -1.43
N ILE A 252 4.19 1.56 -2.22
CA ILE A 252 5.13 1.97 -3.28
C ILE A 252 6.27 2.80 -2.70
N LEU A 253 6.02 3.60 -1.66
CA LEU A 253 7.01 4.47 -1.02
C LEU A 253 7.87 3.73 0.01
N ASN A 254 7.27 2.80 0.76
CA ASN A 254 7.93 2.01 1.81
C ASN A 254 8.29 0.60 1.34
N ASP A 255 8.47 0.40 0.04
CA ASP A 255 9.08 -0.82 -0.44
C ASP A 255 10.52 -0.85 0.07
N GLU A 256 10.79 -1.78 0.99
CA GLU A 256 12.12 -2.02 1.53
C GLU A 256 13.09 -2.21 0.35
N VAL A 257 13.86 -1.17 0.07
CA VAL A 257 15.23 -1.34 -0.36
C VAL A 257 15.92 -1.72 0.94
N ASP A 258 15.98 -3.01 1.25
CA ASP A 258 16.95 -3.50 2.22
C ASP A 258 18.31 -3.08 1.66
N GLU A 259 18.83 -1.95 2.16
CA GLU A 259 20.18 -1.51 1.90
C GLU A 259 21.12 -2.44 2.70
N ASP A 260 21.88 -3.22 1.91
CA ASP A 260 23.11 -3.99 2.19
C ASP A 260 23.01 -5.36 2.90
#